data_AF-Q09E80-F1
#
_entry.id   AF-Q09E80-F1
#
_cell.length_a   1.000
_cell.length_b   1.000
_cell.length_c   1.000
_cell.angle_alpha   90.00
_cell.angle_beta   90.00
_cell.angle_gamma   90.00
#
_symmetry.space_group_name_H-M   'P 1'
#
loop_
_entity.id
_entity.type
_entity.pdbx_description
1 polymer ?
#
loop_
_entity_poly.entity_id
_entity_poly.type
_entity_poly.pdbx_seq_one_letter_code
_entity_poly.pdbx_strand_id
1 'polypeptide(L)' 'MSMTLEHARRRWDYQSSFKRQAPSELTVICCAYNLRVCDYACEFLKQGLTKQLLISGNTGNWTRQWGLRCL' A
#
# COMPACT_ATOMS: atom_id res chain seq x y z
N MET A 1 -14.26 21.66 -14.11
CA MET A 1 -13.98 20.84 -12.91
C MET A 1 -14.39 21.68 -11.70
N SER A 2 -15.11 21.14 -10.71
CA SER A 2 -15.53 21.93 -9.55
C SER A 2 -14.35 22.26 -8.63
N MET A 3 -14.45 23.34 -7.86
CA MET A 3 -13.42 23.71 -6.85
C MET A 3 -13.15 22.57 -5.87
N THR A 4 -14.17 21.81 -5.48
CA THR A 4 -14.03 20.64 -4.60
C THR A 4 -13.13 19.57 -5.21
N LEU A 5 -13.29 19.26 -6.50
CA LEU A 5 -12.46 18.28 -7.19
C LEU A 5 -11.02 18.77 -7.35
N GLU A 6 -10.82 20.07 -7.54
CA GLU A 6 -9.48 20.65 -7.59
C GLU A 6 -8.75 20.54 -6.25
N HIS A 7 -9.42 20.86 -5.14
CA HIS A 7 -8.85 20.70 -3.80
C HIS A 7 -8.57 19.23 -3.45
N ALA A 8 -9.46 18.31 -3.82
CA ALA A 8 -9.25 16.88 -3.65
C ALA A 8 -8.00 16.41 -4.41
N ARG A 9 -7.82 16.88 -5.65
CA ARG A 9 -6.62 16.60 -6.46
C ARG A 9 -5.34 17.13 -5.81
N ARG A 10 -5.31 18.40 -5.41
CA ARG A 10 -4.13 18.99 -4.73
C ARG A 10 -3.75 18.21 -3.47
N ARG A 11 -4.74 17.78 -2.68
CA ARG A 11 -4.53 16.97 -1.48
C ARG A 11 -4.01 15.57 -1.80
N TRP A 12 -4.48 14.96 -2.89
CA TRP A 12 -3.96 13.67 -3.36
C TRP A 12 -2.51 13.77 -3.82
N ASP A 13 -2.18 14.80 -4.61
CA ASP A 13 -0.84 15.01 -5.13
C ASP A 13 0.17 15.23 -3.97
N TYR A 14 -0.20 16.02 -2.96
CA TYR A 14 0.64 16.21 -1.77
C TYR A 14 0.87 14.90 -1.01
N GLN A 15 -0.18 14.14 -0.69
CA GLN A 15 -0.04 12.88 0.08
C GLN A 15 0.69 11.78 -0.70
N SER A 16 0.59 11.77 -2.03
CA SER A 16 1.22 10.75 -2.87
C SER A 16 2.66 11.08 -3.28
N SER A 17 3.15 12.30 -3.00
CA SER A 17 4.48 12.79 -3.40
C SER A 17 5.65 12.13 -2.66
N PHE A 18 5.45 11.57 -1.47
CA PHE A 18 6.51 10.97 -0.65
C PHE A 18 6.86 9.52 -1.01
N LYS A 19 6.87 9.19 -2.31
CA LYS A 19 7.21 7.84 -2.79
C LYS A 19 8.68 7.74 -3.18
N ARG A 20 9.58 7.60 -2.21
CA ARG A 20 10.95 7.14 -2.50
C ARG A 20 10.98 5.62 -2.41
N GLN A 21 11.12 4.95 -3.56
CA GLN A 21 11.39 3.52 -3.60
C GLN A 21 12.87 3.32 -3.31
N ALA A 22 13.18 2.49 -2.33
CA ALA A 22 14.53 2.08 -2.00
C ALA A 22 14.52 0.59 -1.65
N PRO A 23 15.61 -0.14 -1.91
CA PRO A 23 15.78 -1.49 -1.40
C PRO A 23 15.55 -1.52 0.11
N SER A 24 14.76 -2.49 0.58
CA SER A 24 14.41 -2.67 1.98
C SER A 24 14.44 -4.15 2.34
N GLU A 25 14.69 -4.47 3.60
CA GLU A 25 14.59 -5.87 4.06
C GLU A 25 13.14 -6.28 4.34
N LEU A 26 12.32 -5.30 4.73
CA LEU A 26 10.92 -5.47 5.08
C LEU A 26 10.11 -4.27 4.58
N THR A 27 9.00 -4.55 3.89
CA THR A 27 7.98 -3.54 3.59
C THR A 27 6.79 -3.76 4.50
N VAL A 28 6.37 -2.71 5.21
CA VAL A 28 5.16 -2.73 6.03
C VAL A 28 4.00 -2.14 5.23
N ILE A 29 2.95 -2.94 5.07
CA ILE A 29 1.74 -2.58 4.36
C ILE A 29 0.67 -2.32 5.41
N CYS A 30 0.32 -1.05 5.60
CA CYS A 30 -0.85 -0.67 6.37
C CYS A 30 -2.10 -0.95 5.53
N CYS A 31 -2.72 -2.11 5.75
CA CYS A 31 -3.87 -2.51 4.96
C CYS A 31 -5.07 -1.57 5.22
N ALA A 32 -5.63 -1.06 4.14
CA ALA A 32 -6.93 -0.44 4.09
C ALA A 32 -7.87 -1.30 3.22
N TYR A 33 -9.14 -0.93 3.10
CA TYR A 33 -10.10 -1.62 2.22
C TYR A 33 -9.73 -1.65 0.71
N ASN A 34 -8.64 -1.00 0.30
CA ASN A 34 -8.19 -0.91 -1.08
C ASN A 34 -7.17 -2.01 -1.41
N LEU A 35 -7.62 -3.07 -2.09
CA LEU A 35 -6.79 -4.21 -2.49
C LEU A 35 -5.60 -3.85 -3.38
N ARG A 36 -5.69 -2.74 -4.13
CA ARG A 36 -4.60 -2.26 -4.99
C ARG A 36 -3.32 -1.93 -4.22
N VAL A 37 -3.41 -1.68 -2.91
CA VAL A 37 -2.24 -1.46 -2.05
C VAL A 37 -1.45 -2.77 -1.90
N CYS A 38 -2.14 -3.90 -1.76
CA CYS A 38 -1.51 -5.22 -1.68
C CYS A 38 -0.88 -5.59 -3.02
N ASP A 39 -1.60 -5.39 -4.14
CA ASP A 39 -1.06 -5.67 -5.48
C ASP A 39 0.23 -4.89 -5.74
N TYR A 40 0.22 -3.59 -5.40
CA TYR A 40 1.39 -2.73 -5.54
C TYR A 40 2.57 -3.17 -4.66
N ALA A 41 2.30 -3.69 -3.46
CA ALA A 41 3.35 -4.22 -2.59
C ALA A 41 3.89 -5.57 -3.07
N CYS A 42 3.07 -6.41 -3.69
CA CYS A 42 3.52 -7.63 -4.34
C CYS A 42 4.50 -7.33 -5.49
N GLU A 43 4.34 -6.21 -6.20
CA GLU A 43 5.32 -5.79 -7.21
C GLU A 43 6.70 -5.47 -6.60
N PHE A 44 6.77 -4.98 -5.35
CA PHE A 44 8.06 -4.75 -4.69
C PHE A 44 8.80 -6.05 -4.37
N LEU A 45 8.07 -7.12 -4.02
CA LEU A 45 8.66 -8.45 -3.88
C LEU A 45 9.17 -8.96 -5.23
N LYS A 46 8.36 -8.86 -6.29
CA LYS A 46 8.72 -9.33 -7.63
C LYS A 46 9.93 -8.60 -8.22
N GLN A 47 10.04 -7.30 -7.95
CA GLN A 47 11.15 -6.46 -8.41
C GLN A 47 12.40 -6.59 -7.53
N GLY A 48 12.37 -7.40 -6.45
CA GLY A 48 13.48 -7.55 -5.52
C GLY A 48 13.76 -6.29 -4.67
N LEU A 49 12.84 -5.32 -4.67
CA LEU A 49 12.93 -4.10 -3.85
C LEU A 49 12.72 -4.39 -2.36
N THR A 50 12.05 -5.50 -2.04
CA THR A 50 11.89 -5.96 -0.66
C THR A 50 11.98 -7.48 -0.58
N LYS A 51 12.47 -8.00 0.56
CA LYS A 51 12.58 -9.45 0.78
C LYS A 51 11.36 -10.04 1.46
N GLN A 52 10.63 -9.22 2.23
CA GLN A 52 9.50 -9.65 3.06
C GLN A 52 8.41 -8.58 3.08
N LEU A 53 7.16 -9.01 3.20
CA LEU A 53 6.02 -8.13 3.42
C LEU A 53 5.43 -8.39 4.80
N LEU A 54 5.31 -7.34 5.60
CA LEU A 54 4.50 -7.34 6.81
C LEU A 54 3.18 -6.64 6.50
N ILE A 55 2.07 -7.35 6.64
CA ILE A 55 0.75 -6.75 6.49
C ILE A 55 0.17 -6.48 7.87
N SER A 56 -0.06 -5.19 8.16
CA SER A 56 -0.74 -4.76 9.37
C SER A 56 -2.21 -4.50 9.09
N GLY A 57 -3.08 -5.13 9.88
CA GLY A 57 -4.53 -4.99 9.77
C GLY A 57 -5.27 -6.05 10.57
N ASN A 58 -6.09 -5.62 11.54
CA ASN A 58 -6.80 -6.54 12.44
C ASN A 58 -8.04 -7.16 11.79
N THR A 59 -8.81 -6.36 11.02
CA THR A 59 -10.10 -6.77 10.46
C THR A 59 -10.19 -6.31 9.01
N GLY A 60 -9.86 -7.19 8.08
CA GLY A 60 -10.01 -6.97 6.65
C GLY A 60 -10.59 -8.20 5.98
N ASN A 61 -11.56 -8.02 5.08
CA ASN A 61 -12.29 -9.10 4.40
C ASN A 61 -11.42 -10.11 3.64
N TRP A 62 -10.13 -9.84 3.44
CA TRP A 62 -9.28 -10.55 2.49
C TRP A 62 -8.01 -11.18 3.10
N THR A 63 -7.76 -11.02 4.40
CA THR A 63 -6.61 -11.67 5.09
C THR A 63 -6.61 -13.19 4.92
N ARG A 64 -7.81 -13.78 4.83
CA ARG A 64 -8.02 -15.22 4.66
C ARG A 64 -7.67 -15.74 3.25
N GLN A 65 -7.81 -14.92 2.21
CA GLN A 65 -7.68 -15.38 0.82
C GLN A 65 -6.23 -15.43 0.34
N TRP A 66 -5.34 -14.69 1.00
CA TRP A 66 -3.94 -14.57 0.57
C TRP A 66 -2.97 -15.36 1.45
N GLY A 67 -3.47 -16.15 2.41
CA GLY A 67 -2.63 -16.94 3.32
C GLY A 67 -1.73 -16.07 4.22
N LEU A 68 -2.05 -14.79 4.36
CA LEU A 68 -1.25 -13.82 5.08
C LEU A 68 -1.67 -13.85 6.56
N ARG A 69 -0.75 -14.25 7.44
CA ARG A 69 -0.89 -14.00 8.88
C ARG A 69 -0.71 -12.50 9.09
N CYS A 70 -1.80 -11.80 9.36
CA CYS A 70 -1.70 -10.50 10.00
C CYS A 70 -1.08 -10.69 11.37
N LEU A 71 -0.03 -9.91 11.65
CA LEU A 71 0.45 -9.67 13.00
C LEU A 71 -0.35 -8.53 13.63
#